data_AF-A0A455ZDM3-F1
#
_entry.id   AF-A0A455ZDM3-F1
#
_cell.length_a   1.000
_cell.length_b   1.000
_cell.length_c   1.000
_cell.angle_alpha   90.00
_cell.angle_beta   90.00
_cell.angle_gamma   90.00
#
_symmetry.space_group_name_H-M   'P 1'
#
loop_
_entity.id
_entity.type
_entity.pdbx_description
1 polymer ?
#
loop_
_entity_poly.entity_id
_entity_poly.type
_entity_poly.pdbx_seq_one_letter_code
_entity_poly.pdbx_strand_id
1 'polypeptide(L)'
;MRKNYFIGLCSILLASCSTSNDDLQNFDAKSIPLAQGFQNTPTIQEPLPRVYAIIQTPNAIYGFYSDHTNKHLYSPYKRTDMLPHTQPGAYYYEFDRFLGCAAGTGPEITGWFNENTEDYVLTTNPAEFNGQSGWRKNDNIGNSFNANEPGSYPVYRYFRNSTKSHFYTRDKDELGDGKYGFEYEGVAFYLKESAPKDYRIHDGTFYQDNNTQNLYIVYEGQLRLIETIDAAKRIFNFEVGRGGSTKAHLINKVDISNVLGTRGPAISANSVLYEDVDTGIRYFDDRAYNRGNLRKIQSELVFKVYNFNEKSLIKTRGVGGGPRGLQTSEIIITKD
;
A
#
# COMPACT_ATOMS: atom_id res chain seq x y z
N MET A 1 -32.02 -60.00 -15.10
CA MET A 1 -32.48 -58.76 -14.45
C MET A 1 -31.81 -57.58 -15.13
N ARG A 2 -32.60 -56.68 -15.72
CA ARG A 2 -32.16 -55.44 -16.39
C ARG A 2 -31.58 -54.45 -15.37
N LYS A 3 -30.53 -53.73 -15.76
CA LYS A 3 -30.45 -52.25 -15.65
C LYS A 3 -29.30 -51.75 -16.55
N ASN A 4 -29.70 -51.14 -17.66
CA ASN A 4 -28.86 -50.27 -18.48
C ASN A 4 -28.71 -48.95 -17.74
N TYR A 5 -27.52 -48.35 -17.76
CA TYR A 5 -27.39 -46.91 -17.78
C TYR A 5 -26.37 -46.48 -18.83
N PHE A 6 -26.83 -45.47 -19.55
CA PHE A 6 -26.26 -44.76 -20.68
C PHE A 6 -25.59 -43.49 -20.14
N ILE A 7 -24.85 -42.79 -21.00
CA ILE A 7 -24.36 -41.39 -20.85
C ILE A 7 -23.04 -41.31 -20.06
N GLY A 8 -21.99 -40.64 -20.54
CA GLY A 8 -21.86 -39.81 -21.72
C GLY A 8 -20.41 -39.34 -21.85
N LEU A 9 -19.99 -39.21 -23.10
CA LEU A 9 -18.76 -38.59 -23.54
C LEU A 9 -18.74 -37.13 -23.04
N CYS A 10 -18.10 -36.86 -21.90
CA CYS A 10 -17.88 -35.48 -21.46
C CYS A 10 -16.65 -34.96 -22.20
N SER A 11 -16.94 -34.26 -23.30
CA SER A 11 -16.05 -33.31 -23.95
C SER A 11 -15.34 -32.48 -22.89
N ILE A 12 -14.00 -32.48 -22.94
CA ILE A 12 -13.16 -31.52 -22.25
C ILE A 12 -13.53 -30.16 -22.82
N LEU A 13 -14.48 -29.48 -22.18
CA LEU A 13 -14.62 -28.04 -22.28
C LEU A 13 -13.33 -27.49 -21.70
N LEU A 14 -12.44 -27.07 -22.60
CA LEU A 14 -11.48 -26.03 -22.31
C LEU A 14 -12.30 -24.87 -21.73
N ALA A 15 -12.33 -24.77 -20.41
CA ALA A 15 -12.53 -23.49 -19.76
C ALA A 15 -11.30 -22.66 -20.11
N SER A 16 -11.35 -22.10 -21.32
CA SER A 16 -10.79 -20.80 -21.59
C SER A 16 -11.29 -19.91 -20.45
N CYS A 17 -10.44 -19.66 -19.45
CA CYS A 17 -10.58 -18.46 -18.66
C CYS A 17 -10.38 -17.32 -19.64
N SER A 18 -11.46 -16.93 -20.33
CA SER A 18 -11.53 -15.61 -20.90
C SER A 18 -11.44 -14.65 -19.72
N THR A 19 -10.25 -14.12 -19.48
CA THR A 19 -10.10 -12.81 -18.85
C THR A 19 -10.72 -11.82 -19.83
N SER A 20 -12.05 -11.75 -19.87
CA SER A 20 -12.76 -10.70 -20.58
C SER A 20 -12.51 -9.40 -19.82
N ASN A 21 -11.90 -8.48 -20.55
CA ASN A 21 -11.52 -7.13 -20.14
C ASN A 21 -12.76 -6.25 -19.90
N ASP A 22 -13.53 -6.51 -18.85
CA ASP A 22 -14.85 -5.87 -18.66
C ASP A 22 -14.99 -4.96 -17.43
N ASP A 23 -13.96 -4.81 -16.59
CA ASP A 23 -14.01 -3.95 -15.39
C ASP A 23 -14.17 -2.44 -15.68
N LEU A 24 -13.98 -2.02 -16.95
CA LEU A 24 -14.17 -0.62 -17.40
C LEU A 24 -15.41 -0.42 -18.28
N GLN A 25 -16.00 -1.50 -18.81
CA GLN A 25 -17.20 -1.44 -19.64
C GLN A 25 -18.48 -1.53 -18.80
N ASN A 26 -18.40 -2.14 -17.61
CA ASN A 26 -19.50 -2.26 -16.65
C ASN A 26 -19.47 -1.20 -15.53
N PHE A 27 -19.04 0.03 -15.84
CA PHE A 27 -19.37 1.18 -15.02
C PHE A 27 -20.84 1.51 -15.25
N ASP A 28 -21.74 0.75 -14.61
CA ASP A 28 -23.17 1.06 -14.62
C ASP A 28 -23.36 2.50 -14.14
N ALA A 29 -24.07 3.28 -14.94
CA ALA A 29 -24.47 4.64 -14.64
C ALA A 29 -25.46 4.66 -13.47
N LYS A 30 -24.99 4.38 -12.25
CA LYS A 30 -25.74 4.67 -11.04
C LYS A 30 -25.48 6.12 -10.67
N SER A 31 -26.55 6.91 -10.70
CA SER A 31 -26.59 8.24 -10.10
C SER A 31 -26.12 8.15 -8.65
N ILE A 32 -24.97 8.73 -8.36
CA ILE A 32 -24.39 8.80 -7.02
C ILE A 32 -25.29 9.73 -6.18
N PRO A 33 -25.78 9.30 -5.01
CA PRO A 33 -26.51 10.19 -4.11
C PRO A 33 -25.62 11.38 -3.76
N LEU A 34 -26.15 12.59 -3.94
CA LEU A 34 -25.45 13.83 -3.61
C LEU A 34 -25.01 13.77 -2.14
N ALA A 35 -23.72 13.57 -1.88
CA ALA A 35 -23.18 13.68 -0.54
C ALA A 35 -23.34 15.15 -0.10
N GLN A 36 -24.15 15.39 0.93
CA GLN A 36 -24.35 16.72 1.49
C GLN A 36 -23.01 17.33 1.92
N GLY A 37 -22.60 18.36 1.18
CA GLY A 37 -21.83 19.52 1.65
C GLY A 37 -20.52 19.27 2.38
N PHE A 38 -19.40 19.39 1.66
CA PHE A 38 -18.16 19.92 2.25
C PHE A 38 -17.98 21.36 1.79
N GLN A 39 -18.64 22.28 2.47
CA GLN A 39 -18.30 23.70 2.39
C GLN A 39 -17.16 23.95 3.37
N ASN A 40 -15.99 24.27 2.84
CA ASN A 40 -15.08 25.32 3.32
C ASN A 40 -13.86 25.33 2.42
N THR A 41 -13.57 26.48 1.80
CA THR A 41 -12.26 26.76 1.22
C THR A 41 -11.26 26.77 2.38
N PRO A 42 -10.25 25.89 2.43
CA PRO A 42 -9.26 25.98 3.48
C PRO A 42 -8.35 27.16 3.16
N THR A 43 -8.41 28.19 4.01
CA THR A 43 -7.28 29.10 4.23
C THR A 43 -6.05 28.23 4.54
N ILE A 44 -4.91 28.52 3.92
CA ILE A 44 -3.65 27.79 4.16
C ILE A 44 -3.35 27.86 5.65
N GLN A 45 -3.59 26.77 6.37
CA GLN A 45 -3.23 26.62 7.77
C GLN A 45 -2.28 25.44 7.84
N GLU A 46 -1.04 25.73 8.23
CA GLU A 46 -0.07 24.70 8.61
C GLU A 46 -0.67 23.86 9.76
N PRO A 47 -0.58 22.53 9.69
CA PRO A 47 0.17 21.75 8.69
C PRO A 47 -0.54 21.65 7.33
N LEU A 48 0.24 21.74 6.24
CA LEU A 48 -0.24 21.52 4.87
C LEU A 48 -1.19 20.30 4.77
N PRO A 49 -2.22 20.36 3.91
CA PRO A 49 -3.09 19.22 3.67
C PRO A 49 -2.28 17.98 3.30
N ARG A 50 -2.54 16.88 4.00
CA ARG A 50 -1.87 15.59 3.76
C ARG A 50 -2.88 14.45 3.77
N VAL A 51 -2.68 13.49 2.86
CA VAL A 51 -3.37 12.20 2.80
C VAL A 51 -2.34 11.10 3.02
N TYR A 52 -2.69 10.12 3.85
CA TYR A 52 -1.79 9.04 4.19
C TYR A 52 -2.53 7.72 4.33
N ALA A 53 -1.81 6.62 4.13
CA ALA A 53 -2.27 5.28 4.43
C ALA A 53 -1.50 4.76 5.64
N ILE A 54 -2.21 4.03 6.49
CA ILE A 54 -1.57 3.15 7.46
C ILE A 54 -1.22 1.87 6.72
N ILE A 55 0.05 1.72 6.37
CA ILE A 55 0.56 0.44 5.85
C ILE A 55 0.95 -0.44 7.04
N GLN A 56 0.81 -1.75 6.84
CA GLN A 56 1.20 -2.81 7.77
C GLN A 56 2.46 -2.42 8.57
N THR A 57 2.37 -2.60 9.88
CA THR A 57 3.39 -2.40 10.91
C THR A 57 4.83 -2.36 10.35
N PRO A 58 5.49 -1.19 10.30
CA PRO A 58 6.74 -1.02 9.58
C PRO A 58 7.84 -1.90 10.17
N ASN A 59 8.52 -2.66 9.31
CA ASN A 59 9.60 -3.56 9.71
C ASN A 59 9.17 -4.50 10.84
N ALA A 60 7.94 -5.02 10.76
CA ALA A 60 7.45 -6.01 11.71
C ALA A 60 8.31 -7.27 11.72
N ILE A 61 8.29 -7.98 12.84
CA ILE A 61 8.89 -9.31 12.94
C ILE A 61 7.80 -10.27 13.42
N TYR A 62 7.47 -11.23 12.57
CA TYR A 62 6.54 -12.30 12.87
C TYR A 62 7.32 -13.59 13.09
N GLY A 63 7.00 -14.31 14.16
CA GLY A 63 7.49 -15.65 14.46
C GLY A 63 6.47 -16.70 14.07
N PHE A 64 6.96 -17.80 13.51
CA PHE A 64 6.18 -18.93 13.08
C PHE A 64 6.74 -20.21 13.69
N TYR A 65 5.87 -21.13 14.06
CA TYR A 65 6.25 -22.41 14.64
C TYR A 65 5.79 -23.56 13.73
N SER A 66 6.61 -24.58 13.59
CA SER A 66 6.26 -25.85 12.94
C SER A 66 6.34 -26.97 13.96
N ASP A 67 5.23 -27.70 14.15
CA ASP A 67 5.18 -28.93 14.95
C ASP A 67 5.90 -30.10 14.24
N HIS A 68 5.98 -30.05 12.92
CA HIS A 68 6.67 -31.03 12.09
C HIS A 68 8.18 -30.99 12.28
N THR A 69 8.78 -29.79 12.23
CA THR A 69 10.24 -29.63 12.39
C THR A 69 10.64 -29.32 13.84
N ASN A 70 9.68 -28.96 14.70
CA ASN A 70 9.92 -28.41 16.04
C ASN A 70 10.89 -27.22 15.99
N LYS A 71 10.62 -26.24 15.12
CA LYS A 71 11.47 -25.05 14.93
C LYS A 71 10.64 -23.78 14.84
N HIS A 72 11.29 -22.67 15.19
CA HIS A 72 10.77 -21.35 14.94
C HIS A 72 11.53 -20.68 13.79
N LEU A 73 10.78 -20.06 12.87
CA LEU A 73 11.32 -19.19 11.84
C LEU A 73 10.72 -17.78 12.00
N TYR A 74 11.39 -16.79 11.43
CA TYR A 74 10.97 -15.39 11.53
C TYR A 74 10.93 -14.73 10.16
N SER A 75 10.00 -13.80 9.97
CA SER A 75 9.83 -13.09 8.70
C SER A 75 9.32 -11.66 8.93
N PRO A 76 9.69 -10.71 8.06
CA PRO A 76 9.06 -9.40 8.04
C PRO A 76 7.63 -9.40 7.50
N TYR A 77 7.18 -10.53 6.94
CA TYR A 77 5.85 -10.69 6.37
C TYR A 77 5.03 -11.67 7.20
N LYS A 78 3.74 -11.36 7.42
CA LYS A 78 2.79 -12.28 8.08
C LYS A 78 2.29 -13.34 7.10
N ARG A 79 3.23 -14.07 6.48
CA ARG A 79 3.00 -15.00 5.37
C ARG A 79 3.91 -16.20 5.49
N THR A 80 3.33 -17.40 5.57
CA THR A 80 4.06 -18.65 5.72
C THR A 80 4.75 -19.09 4.42
N ASP A 81 4.25 -18.65 3.27
CA ASP A 81 4.83 -18.93 1.95
C ASP A 81 6.15 -18.17 1.68
N MET A 82 6.51 -17.23 2.55
CA MET A 82 7.76 -16.48 2.47
C MET A 82 8.85 -17.01 3.41
N LEU A 83 8.59 -18.08 4.15
CA LEU A 83 9.57 -18.69 5.04
C LEU A 83 10.57 -19.53 4.25
N PRO A 84 11.87 -19.47 4.57
CA PRO A 84 12.87 -20.29 3.92
C PRO A 84 12.73 -21.77 4.31
N HIS A 85 13.03 -22.66 3.36
CA HIS A 85 13.06 -24.10 3.55
C HIS A 85 14.04 -24.74 2.54
N THR A 86 14.55 -25.94 2.83
CA THR A 86 15.53 -26.61 1.95
C THR A 86 14.94 -27.68 1.05
N GLN A 87 13.91 -28.39 1.51
CA GLN A 87 13.19 -29.39 0.73
C GLN A 87 11.85 -28.82 0.20
N PRO A 88 11.36 -29.29 -0.96
CA PRO A 88 10.00 -29.01 -1.40
C PRO A 88 8.97 -29.76 -0.53
N GLY A 89 7.89 -29.10 -0.14
CA GLY A 89 6.81 -29.70 0.66
C GLY A 89 6.15 -28.73 1.63
N ALA A 90 5.11 -29.18 2.32
CA ALA A 90 4.48 -28.42 3.39
C ALA A 90 5.24 -28.64 4.71
N TYR A 91 5.73 -27.56 5.31
CA TYR A 91 6.44 -27.58 6.61
C TYR A 91 5.51 -27.28 7.78
N TYR A 92 4.22 -27.05 7.51
CA TYR A 92 3.18 -26.81 8.52
C TYR A 92 3.54 -25.70 9.50
N TYR A 93 4.13 -24.60 9.00
CA TYR A 93 4.36 -23.41 9.81
C TYR A 93 3.03 -22.71 10.07
N GLU A 94 2.77 -22.43 11.35
CA GLU A 94 1.66 -21.65 11.81
C GLU A 94 2.16 -20.33 12.39
N PHE A 95 1.31 -19.30 12.32
CA PHE A 95 1.61 -18.02 12.95
C PHE A 95 1.64 -18.19 14.47
N ASP A 96 2.80 -17.96 15.09
CA ASP A 96 2.99 -18.10 16.53
C ASP A 96 2.91 -16.73 17.22
N ARG A 97 3.74 -15.77 16.79
CA ARG A 97 3.85 -14.49 17.51
C ARG A 97 4.19 -13.29 16.63
N PHE A 98 3.82 -12.12 17.13
CA PHE A 98 4.34 -10.84 16.69
C PHE A 98 5.35 -10.34 17.73
N LEU A 99 6.61 -10.15 17.33
CA LEU A 99 7.66 -9.70 18.24
C LEU A 99 7.69 -8.19 18.42
N GLY A 100 7.34 -7.42 17.38
CA GLY A 100 7.41 -5.95 17.39
C GLY A 100 7.88 -5.39 16.05
N CYS A 101 8.16 -4.09 16.04
CA CYS A 101 8.67 -3.36 14.88
C CYS A 101 10.16 -3.02 15.03
N ALA A 102 10.93 -3.23 13.97
CA ALA A 102 12.35 -2.88 13.85
C ALA A 102 12.52 -1.57 13.05
N ALA A 103 11.89 -0.50 13.53
CA ALA A 103 11.90 0.83 12.90
C ALA A 103 12.82 1.83 13.62
N GLY A 104 13.80 1.35 14.39
CA GLY A 104 14.71 2.18 15.15
C GLY A 104 15.82 2.80 14.32
N THR A 105 16.76 3.45 15.00
CA THR A 105 17.97 4.04 14.40
C THR A 105 19.25 3.33 14.86
N GLY A 106 19.12 2.25 15.63
CA GLY A 106 20.23 1.44 16.10
C GLY A 106 20.73 0.44 15.05
N PRO A 107 21.48 -0.58 15.49
CA PRO A 107 22.05 -1.61 14.61
C PRO A 107 21.00 -2.29 13.71
N GLU A 108 21.39 -2.61 12.48
CA GLU A 108 20.54 -3.37 11.56
C GLU A 108 20.32 -4.80 12.08
N ILE A 109 19.06 -5.25 12.09
CA ILE A 109 18.68 -6.64 12.36
C ILE A 109 18.63 -7.37 11.03
N THR A 110 19.38 -8.46 10.93
CA THR A 110 19.44 -9.34 9.75
C THR A 110 18.99 -10.74 10.11
N GLY A 111 18.26 -11.38 9.18
CA GLY A 111 17.80 -12.75 9.31
C GLY A 111 18.68 -13.71 8.51
N TRP A 112 19.12 -14.79 9.15
CA TRP A 112 20.05 -15.77 8.61
C TRP A 112 19.44 -17.16 8.70
N PHE A 113 19.48 -17.90 7.60
CA PHE A 113 18.96 -19.26 7.52
C PHE A 113 20.12 -20.24 7.37
N ASN A 114 20.10 -21.32 8.16
CA ASN A 114 21.04 -22.41 8.03
C ASN A 114 20.47 -23.52 7.14
N GLU A 115 21.09 -23.81 6.00
CA GLU A 115 20.62 -24.79 5.02
C GLU A 115 20.92 -26.25 5.43
N ASN A 116 21.78 -26.48 6.42
CA ASN A 116 22.05 -27.82 6.91
C ASN A 116 21.11 -28.22 8.04
N THR A 117 20.74 -27.25 8.88
CA THR A 117 19.93 -27.50 10.08
C THR A 117 18.52 -26.94 9.98
N GLU A 118 18.22 -26.05 9.03
CA GLU A 118 17.00 -25.24 8.96
C GLU A 118 16.75 -24.35 10.18
N ASP A 119 17.82 -23.91 10.84
CA ASP A 119 17.75 -22.89 11.88
C ASP A 119 17.57 -21.49 11.27
N TYR A 120 16.96 -20.58 12.02
CA TYR A 120 16.81 -19.18 11.60
C TYR A 120 17.18 -18.24 12.74
N VAL A 121 18.14 -17.36 12.46
CA VAL A 121 18.73 -16.45 13.44
C VAL A 121 18.51 -15.01 13.02
N LEU A 122 17.96 -14.23 13.95
CA LEU A 122 17.95 -12.78 13.91
C LEU A 122 19.14 -12.23 14.69
N THR A 123 19.95 -11.40 14.06
CA THR A 123 21.14 -10.82 14.69
C THR A 123 21.43 -9.41 14.24
N THR A 124 21.98 -8.61 15.17
CA THR A 124 22.57 -7.30 14.89
C THR A 124 24.06 -7.36 14.60
N ASN A 125 24.67 -8.55 14.67
CA ASN A 125 26.07 -8.80 14.35
C ASN A 125 26.19 -9.85 13.24
N PRO A 126 25.92 -9.49 11.96
CA PRO A 126 25.95 -10.45 10.85
C PRO A 126 27.31 -11.13 10.64
N ALA A 127 28.41 -10.57 11.16
CA ALA A 127 29.73 -11.19 11.09
C ALA A 127 29.80 -12.55 11.80
N GLU A 128 28.85 -12.85 12.70
CA GLU A 128 28.78 -14.14 13.38
C GLU A 128 28.34 -15.30 12.46
N PHE A 129 27.75 -15.02 11.30
CA PHE A 129 27.31 -16.05 10.33
C PHE A 129 27.84 -15.84 8.92
N ASN A 130 28.24 -14.62 8.57
CA ASN A 130 28.72 -14.32 7.23
C ASN A 130 29.95 -15.16 6.87
N GLY A 131 29.87 -15.90 5.76
CA GLY A 131 30.94 -16.77 5.29
C GLY A 131 31.06 -18.10 6.05
N GLN A 132 30.20 -18.38 7.04
CA GLN A 132 30.16 -19.68 7.69
C GLN A 132 29.42 -20.71 6.82
N SER A 133 29.92 -21.95 6.80
CA SER A 133 29.33 -23.04 6.02
C SER A 133 27.89 -23.32 6.43
N GLY A 134 27.00 -23.39 5.44
CA GLY A 134 25.56 -23.65 5.63
C GLY A 134 24.73 -22.42 6.01
N TRP A 135 25.33 -21.28 6.37
CA TRP A 135 24.58 -20.07 6.67
C TRP A 135 24.46 -19.18 5.44
N ARG A 136 23.23 -18.72 5.18
CA ARG A 136 22.98 -17.67 4.19
C ARG A 136 22.11 -16.57 4.80
N LYS A 137 22.40 -15.32 4.41
CA LYS A 137 21.52 -14.20 4.72
C LYS A 137 20.20 -14.42 3.97
N ASN A 138 19.08 -14.34 4.68
CA ASN A 138 17.74 -14.50 4.12
C ASN A 138 17.02 -13.16 4.02
N ASP A 139 17.05 -12.35 5.09
CA ASP A 139 16.28 -11.11 5.17
C ASP A 139 17.09 -9.94 5.73
N ASN A 140 16.77 -8.74 5.25
CA ASN A 140 17.02 -7.48 5.95
C ASN A 140 15.72 -7.10 6.66
N ILE A 141 15.73 -7.10 7.99
CA ILE A 141 14.49 -6.95 8.77
C ILE A 141 14.19 -5.47 9.03
N GLY A 142 15.21 -4.71 9.44
CA GLY A 142 15.08 -3.33 9.85
C GLY A 142 16.19 -2.97 10.84
N ASN A 143 15.95 -1.98 11.69
CA ASN A 143 16.91 -1.50 12.68
C ASN A 143 16.34 -1.64 14.09
N SER A 144 17.18 -2.11 15.02
CA SER A 144 16.87 -2.12 16.44
C SER A 144 16.65 -0.70 16.95
N PHE A 145 15.79 -0.54 17.96
CA PHE A 145 15.78 0.66 18.78
C PHE A 145 16.95 0.66 19.76
N ASN A 146 17.27 1.82 20.32
CA ASN A 146 18.17 1.88 21.46
C ASN A 146 17.41 1.51 22.75
N ALA A 147 18.11 0.89 23.70
CA ALA A 147 17.54 0.42 24.97
C ALA A 147 16.86 1.53 25.79
N ASN A 148 17.37 2.76 25.68
CA ASN A 148 16.90 3.91 26.46
C ASN A 148 15.77 4.70 25.77
N GLU A 149 15.30 4.24 24.61
CA GLU A 149 14.24 4.94 23.90
C GLU A 149 12.87 4.71 24.54
N PRO A 150 12.02 5.75 24.67
CA PRO A 150 10.67 5.58 25.18
C PRO A 150 9.88 4.55 24.38
N GLY A 151 9.28 3.59 25.10
CA GLY A 151 8.44 2.53 24.55
C GLY A 151 9.20 1.36 23.92
N SER A 152 10.54 1.36 23.93
CA SER A 152 11.31 0.18 23.50
C SER A 152 11.33 -0.90 24.57
N TYR A 153 11.42 -2.16 24.12
CA TYR A 153 11.52 -3.34 24.96
C TYR A 153 12.53 -4.34 24.39
N PRO A 154 13.21 -5.13 25.24
CA PRO A 154 14.18 -6.13 24.81
C PRO A 154 13.49 -7.32 24.14
N VAL A 155 14.20 -7.94 23.20
CA VAL A 155 13.89 -9.27 22.67
C VAL A 155 14.99 -10.22 23.11
N TYR A 156 14.59 -11.27 23.83
CA TYR A 156 15.43 -12.30 24.41
C TYR A 156 15.62 -13.43 23.40
N ARG A 157 16.87 -13.86 23.20
CA ARG A 157 17.24 -14.99 22.34
C ARG A 157 17.54 -16.22 23.18
N TYR A 158 17.06 -17.35 22.69
CA TYR A 158 17.29 -18.66 23.28
C TYR A 158 17.70 -19.65 22.20
N PHE A 159 18.52 -20.64 22.56
CA PHE A 159 18.92 -21.71 21.66
C PHE A 159 18.53 -23.08 22.21
N ARG A 160 17.95 -23.93 21.36
CA ARG A 160 17.67 -25.34 21.69
C ARG A 160 18.57 -26.27 20.90
N ASN A 161 19.49 -26.92 21.61
CA ASN A 161 20.49 -27.79 21.00
C ASN A 161 19.90 -29.05 20.32
N SER A 162 18.81 -29.60 20.86
CA SER A 162 18.20 -30.84 20.36
C SER A 162 17.59 -30.70 18.97
N THR A 163 17.02 -29.54 18.64
CA THR A 163 16.40 -29.28 17.33
C THR A 163 17.19 -28.27 16.49
N LYS A 164 18.31 -27.76 17.00
CA LYS A 164 19.11 -26.68 16.38
C LYS A 164 18.20 -25.52 15.95
N SER A 165 17.52 -24.92 16.93
CA SER A 165 16.55 -23.86 16.69
C SER A 165 16.77 -22.71 17.66
N HIS A 166 16.83 -21.50 17.12
CA HIS A 166 16.72 -20.29 17.91
C HIS A 166 15.26 -19.91 18.14
N PHE A 167 15.01 -19.33 19.31
CA PHE A 167 13.72 -18.82 19.73
C PHE A 167 13.87 -17.41 20.27
N TYR A 168 12.89 -16.57 19.97
CA TYR A 168 12.87 -15.17 20.36
C TYR A 168 11.55 -14.85 21.06
N THR A 169 11.64 -14.19 22.20
CA THR A 169 10.47 -13.66 22.91
C THR A 169 10.77 -12.29 23.50
N ARG A 170 9.74 -11.49 23.69
CA ARG A 170 9.80 -10.24 24.44
C ARG A 170 9.42 -10.41 25.92
N ASP A 171 8.97 -11.60 26.31
CA ASP A 171 8.61 -11.96 27.67
C ASP A 171 9.63 -12.96 28.22
N LYS A 172 10.49 -12.48 29.13
CA LYS A 172 11.52 -13.34 29.74
C LYS A 172 10.89 -14.44 30.60
N ASP A 173 9.68 -14.25 31.12
CA ASP A 173 9.05 -15.19 32.05
C ASP A 173 8.56 -16.47 31.34
N GLU A 174 8.47 -16.46 30.00
CA GLU A 174 8.15 -17.67 29.21
C GLU A 174 9.16 -18.81 29.45
N LEU A 175 10.46 -18.48 29.50
CA LEU A 175 11.54 -19.47 29.60
C LEU A 175 12.53 -19.20 30.74
N GLY A 176 12.49 -18.03 31.37
CA GLY A 176 13.45 -17.62 32.40
C GLY A 176 14.88 -17.67 31.87
N ASP A 177 15.79 -18.30 32.61
CA ASP A 177 17.17 -18.56 32.16
C ASP A 177 17.31 -19.87 31.36
N GLY A 178 16.21 -20.61 31.17
CA GLY A 178 16.13 -21.79 30.33
C GLY A 178 15.00 -22.75 30.73
N LYS A 179 14.28 -23.27 29.73
CA LYS A 179 13.18 -24.24 29.91
C LYS A 179 12.96 -25.04 28.61
N TYR A 180 12.46 -26.28 28.72
CA TYR A 180 12.16 -27.13 27.55
C TYR A 180 13.36 -27.35 26.60
N GLY A 181 14.57 -27.35 27.15
CA GLY A 181 15.82 -27.50 26.39
C GLY A 181 16.30 -26.24 25.67
N PHE A 182 15.62 -25.10 25.86
CA PHE A 182 16.12 -23.79 25.46
C PHE A 182 17.06 -23.24 26.53
N GLU A 183 18.20 -22.73 26.08
CA GLU A 183 19.22 -22.05 26.89
C GLU A 183 19.20 -20.55 26.55
N TYR A 184 19.21 -19.69 27.57
CA TYR A 184 19.18 -18.24 27.40
C TYR A 184 20.52 -17.71 26.87
N GLU A 185 20.49 -16.93 25.78
CA GLU A 185 21.69 -16.37 25.16
C GLU A 185 21.84 -14.85 25.36
N GLY A 186 20.84 -14.18 25.93
CA GLY A 186 20.86 -12.75 26.18
C GLY A 186 19.78 -11.96 25.44
N VAL A 187 19.89 -10.64 25.54
CA VAL A 187 19.08 -9.70 24.75
C VAL A 187 19.71 -9.58 23.35
N ALA A 188 18.97 -9.93 22.30
CA ALA A 188 19.45 -9.84 20.93
C ALA A 188 19.31 -8.42 20.34
N PHE A 189 18.19 -7.75 20.60
CA PHE A 189 17.89 -6.40 20.11
C PHE A 189 16.66 -5.82 20.83
N TYR A 190 16.30 -4.58 20.52
CA TYR A 190 15.14 -3.89 21.08
C TYR A 190 14.14 -3.53 19.98
N LEU A 191 12.86 -3.77 20.26
CA LEU A 191 11.75 -3.43 19.38
C LEU A 191 10.81 -2.43 20.07
N LYS A 192 9.87 -1.87 19.30
CA LYS A 192 8.72 -1.13 19.83
C LYS A 192 7.43 -1.76 19.34
N GLU A 193 6.34 -1.46 20.03
CA GLU A 193 5.01 -1.68 19.46
C GLU A 193 4.87 -0.87 18.18
N SER A 194 4.12 -1.42 17.22
CA SER A 194 3.88 -0.73 15.98
C SER A 194 3.01 0.50 16.20
N ALA A 195 3.62 1.69 16.25
CA ALA A 195 2.90 2.83 15.72
C ALA A 195 2.79 2.59 14.20
N PRO A 196 1.58 2.65 13.61
CA PRO A 196 1.44 2.77 12.16
C PRO A 196 2.44 3.78 11.62
N LYS A 197 3.25 3.40 10.61
CA LYS A 197 3.94 4.42 9.82
C LYS A 197 2.92 4.96 8.84
N ASP A 198 2.59 6.24 9.01
CA ASP A 198 1.79 6.97 8.04
C ASP A 198 2.62 7.12 6.77
N TYR A 199 2.23 6.44 5.70
CA TYR A 199 2.81 6.62 4.38
C TYR A 199 2.05 7.73 3.66
N ARG A 200 2.74 8.83 3.30
CA ARG A 200 2.12 9.90 2.51
C ARG A 200 1.73 9.35 1.14
N ILE A 201 0.46 9.53 0.80
CA ILE A 201 -0.04 9.20 -0.52
C ILE A 201 0.26 10.39 -1.44
N HIS A 202 0.88 10.10 -2.58
CA HIS A 202 1.24 11.12 -3.57
C HIS A 202 0.01 11.68 -4.30
N ASP A 203 0.10 12.94 -4.68
CA ASP A 203 -0.85 13.59 -5.58
C ASP A 203 -1.00 12.81 -6.90
N GLY A 204 -2.22 12.77 -7.43
CA GLY A 204 -2.56 11.98 -8.62
C GLY A 204 -2.91 10.52 -8.35
N THR A 205 -2.84 10.05 -7.10
CA THR A 205 -3.27 8.69 -6.75
C THR A 205 -4.80 8.59 -6.77
N PHE A 206 -5.33 7.60 -7.49
CA PHE A 206 -6.77 7.33 -7.57
C PHE A 206 -7.17 6.15 -6.67
N TYR A 207 -8.34 6.28 -6.06
CA TYR A 207 -8.95 5.22 -5.24
C TYR A 207 -10.39 4.97 -5.66
N GLN A 208 -10.79 3.70 -5.63
CA GLN A 208 -12.19 3.30 -5.68
C GLN A 208 -12.54 2.64 -4.35
N ASP A 209 -13.59 3.14 -3.71
CA ASP A 209 -14.08 2.52 -2.48
C ASP A 209 -14.79 1.20 -2.79
N ASN A 210 -14.38 0.13 -2.12
CA ASN A 210 -14.97 -1.21 -2.29
C ASN A 210 -16.46 -1.23 -1.94
N ASN A 211 -16.87 -0.41 -0.97
CA ASN A 211 -18.23 -0.41 -0.44
C ASN A 211 -19.17 0.46 -1.30
N THR A 212 -18.81 1.72 -1.53
CA THR A 212 -19.67 2.68 -2.23
C THR A 212 -19.44 2.75 -3.74
N GLN A 213 -18.34 2.18 -4.24
CA GLN A 213 -17.86 2.31 -5.63
C GLN A 213 -17.52 3.76 -6.03
N ASN A 214 -17.53 4.70 -5.08
CA ASN A 214 -17.14 6.08 -5.31
C ASN A 214 -15.66 6.18 -5.69
N LEU A 215 -15.36 7.11 -6.59
CA LEU A 215 -14.01 7.37 -7.07
C LEU A 215 -13.43 8.61 -6.37
N TYR A 216 -12.18 8.52 -5.94
CA TYR A 216 -11.45 9.59 -5.29
C TYR A 216 -10.10 9.82 -5.96
N ILE A 217 -9.57 11.02 -5.80
CA ILE A 217 -8.20 11.38 -6.18
C ILE A 217 -7.54 12.12 -5.01
N VAL A 218 -6.24 11.88 -4.80
CA VAL A 218 -5.41 12.77 -3.99
C VAL A 218 -5.02 13.96 -4.85
N TYR A 219 -5.54 15.12 -4.50
CA TYR A 219 -5.38 16.36 -5.25
C TYR A 219 -4.99 17.48 -4.31
N GLU A 220 -3.78 17.99 -4.50
CA GLU A 220 -3.13 19.00 -3.66
C GLU A 220 -3.13 18.61 -2.18
N GLY A 221 -2.75 17.37 -1.89
CA GLY A 221 -2.67 16.85 -0.53
C GLY A 221 -4.03 16.61 0.13
N GLN A 222 -5.12 16.69 -0.62
CA GLN A 222 -6.48 16.41 -0.15
C GLN A 222 -7.09 15.22 -0.87
N LEU A 223 -7.82 14.36 -0.16
CA LEU A 223 -8.63 13.33 -0.81
C LEU A 223 -9.94 13.98 -1.26
N ARG A 224 -10.17 14.01 -2.58
CA ARG A 224 -11.34 14.61 -3.20
C ARG A 224 -12.18 13.55 -3.88
N LEU A 225 -13.48 13.53 -3.58
CA LEU A 225 -14.47 12.74 -4.32
C LEU A 225 -14.58 13.25 -5.76
N ILE A 226 -14.73 12.36 -6.73
CA ILE A 226 -15.12 12.72 -8.09
C ILE A 226 -16.60 12.40 -8.23
N GLU A 227 -17.44 13.42 -8.45
CA GLU A 227 -18.90 13.30 -8.34
C GLU A 227 -19.51 12.29 -9.30
N THR A 228 -18.93 12.13 -10.49
CA THR A 228 -19.44 11.20 -11.52
C THR A 228 -18.32 10.54 -12.30
N ILE A 229 -18.60 9.34 -12.81
CA ILE A 229 -17.70 8.60 -13.69
C ILE A 229 -17.43 9.36 -14.99
N ASP A 230 -18.42 10.11 -15.49
CA ASP A 230 -18.27 10.94 -16.69
C ASP A 230 -17.29 12.10 -16.46
N ALA A 231 -17.35 12.74 -15.29
CA ALA A 231 -16.34 13.73 -14.91
C ALA A 231 -14.96 13.09 -14.78
N ALA A 232 -14.86 11.89 -14.21
CA ALA A 232 -13.60 11.15 -14.11
C ALA A 232 -12.98 10.90 -15.49
N LYS A 233 -13.74 10.36 -16.45
CA LYS A 233 -13.28 10.07 -17.82
C LYS A 233 -12.95 11.33 -18.62
N ARG A 234 -13.70 12.41 -18.39
CA ARG A 234 -13.48 13.70 -19.07
C ARG A 234 -12.27 14.45 -18.52
N ILE A 235 -12.00 14.38 -17.22
CA ILE A 235 -10.91 15.14 -16.61
C ILE A 235 -9.62 14.34 -16.55
N PHE A 236 -9.70 13.03 -16.39
CA PHE A 236 -8.52 12.18 -16.19
C PHE A 236 -8.44 11.08 -17.23
N ASN A 237 -7.21 10.75 -17.63
CA ASN A 237 -6.95 9.81 -18.71
C ASN A 237 -6.92 8.37 -18.19
N PHE A 238 -8.08 7.71 -18.16
CA PHE A 238 -8.19 6.28 -17.87
C PHE A 238 -8.28 5.40 -19.13
N GLU A 239 -8.08 5.97 -20.33
CA GLU A 239 -8.20 5.23 -21.58
C GLU A 239 -7.14 4.15 -21.75
N VAL A 240 -7.46 3.17 -22.60
CA VAL A 240 -6.59 2.05 -22.97
C VAL A 240 -5.36 2.57 -23.72
N GLY A 241 -4.17 2.20 -23.26
CA GLY A 241 -2.92 2.56 -23.94
C GLY A 241 -2.78 1.88 -25.30
N ARG A 242 -1.79 2.31 -26.10
CA ARG A 242 -1.51 1.79 -27.47
C ARG A 242 -1.24 0.27 -27.53
N GLY A 243 -1.09 -0.41 -26.38
CA GLY A 243 -0.93 -1.86 -26.24
C GLY A 243 -2.15 -2.62 -25.72
N GLY A 244 -3.35 -2.03 -25.73
CA GLY A 244 -4.58 -2.73 -25.34
C GLY A 244 -4.78 -2.94 -23.83
N SER A 245 -3.82 -2.51 -23.00
CA SER A 245 -3.95 -2.54 -21.53
C SER A 245 -4.70 -1.30 -21.03
N THR A 246 -5.73 -1.53 -20.22
CA THR A 246 -6.49 -0.44 -19.58
C THR A 246 -5.63 0.27 -18.53
N LYS A 247 -5.82 1.59 -18.36
CA LYS A 247 -5.25 2.34 -17.24
C LYS A 247 -6.01 2.13 -15.92
N ALA A 248 -6.88 1.12 -15.83
CA ALA A 248 -7.61 0.78 -14.61
C ALA A 248 -6.68 0.45 -13.43
N HIS A 249 -5.49 -0.09 -13.71
CA HIS A 249 -4.47 -0.38 -12.69
C HIS A 249 -4.00 0.87 -11.93
N LEU A 250 -4.28 2.08 -12.43
CA LEU A 250 -3.99 3.33 -11.72
C LEU A 250 -4.98 3.59 -10.57
N ILE A 251 -6.10 2.87 -10.52
CA ILE A 251 -7.14 3.03 -9.50
C ILE A 251 -6.97 1.93 -8.46
N ASN A 252 -6.61 2.33 -7.24
CA ASN A 252 -6.47 1.40 -6.13
C ASN A 252 -7.85 1.11 -5.51
N LYS A 253 -8.30 -0.15 -5.57
CA LYS A 253 -9.52 -0.60 -4.88
C LYS A 253 -9.24 -0.81 -3.40
N VAL A 254 -9.87 -0.02 -2.53
CA VAL A 254 -9.59 0.01 -1.08
C VAL A 254 -10.88 0.16 -0.28
N ASP A 255 -10.86 -0.18 1.00
CA ASP A 255 -11.81 0.42 1.94
C ASP A 255 -11.33 1.85 2.20
N ILE A 256 -12.11 2.84 1.76
CA ILE A 256 -11.70 4.24 1.78
C ILE A 256 -11.52 4.80 3.20
N SER A 257 -12.08 4.14 4.22
CA SER A 257 -11.88 4.50 5.62
C SER A 257 -10.43 4.31 6.08
N ASN A 258 -9.66 3.45 5.40
CA ASN A 258 -8.24 3.23 5.66
C ASN A 258 -7.32 4.30 5.04
N VAL A 259 -7.86 5.17 4.17
CA VAL A 259 -7.15 6.32 3.61
C VAL A 259 -7.46 7.55 4.45
N LEU A 260 -6.52 7.92 5.31
CA LEU A 260 -6.67 8.97 6.31
C LEU A 260 -6.12 10.32 5.80
N GLY A 261 -6.49 11.41 6.48
CA GLY A 261 -5.99 12.75 6.19
C GLY A 261 -7.05 13.73 5.73
N THR A 262 -6.60 14.83 5.11
CA THR A 262 -7.46 15.97 4.79
C THR A 262 -8.43 15.62 3.67
N ARG A 263 -9.73 15.87 3.86
CA ARG A 263 -10.75 15.78 2.81
C ARG A 263 -10.89 17.13 2.12
N GLY A 264 -10.92 17.14 0.80
CA GLY A 264 -11.14 18.34 -0.02
C GLY A 264 -12.55 18.36 -0.61
N PRO A 265 -12.96 19.50 -1.21
CA PRO A 265 -14.23 19.59 -1.91
C PRO A 265 -14.30 18.58 -3.06
N ALA A 266 -15.49 18.06 -3.39
CA ALA A 266 -15.61 17.16 -4.53
C ALA A 266 -15.21 17.85 -5.84
N ILE A 267 -14.67 17.08 -6.79
CA ILE A 267 -14.52 17.51 -8.18
C ILE A 267 -15.88 17.37 -8.83
N SER A 268 -16.40 18.51 -9.30
CA SER A 268 -17.77 18.62 -9.81
C SER A 268 -18.01 17.79 -11.07
N ALA A 269 -19.23 17.28 -11.21
CA ALA A 269 -19.72 16.60 -12.39
C ALA A 269 -19.60 17.45 -13.67
N ASN A 270 -19.49 18.78 -13.53
CA ASN A 270 -19.41 19.75 -14.62
C ASN A 270 -18.00 20.31 -14.86
N SER A 271 -16.97 19.80 -14.16
CA SER A 271 -15.61 20.31 -14.30
C SER A 271 -15.05 20.06 -15.71
N VAL A 272 -14.13 20.92 -16.15
CA VAL A 272 -13.62 20.96 -17.54
C VAL A 272 -12.13 21.29 -17.58
N LEU A 273 -11.43 20.79 -18.62
CA LEU A 273 -10.07 21.18 -18.95
C LEU A 273 -10.06 22.13 -20.15
N TYR A 274 -9.27 23.19 -20.05
CA TYR A 274 -9.08 24.19 -21.10
C TYR A 274 -7.62 24.25 -21.53
N GLU A 275 -7.40 24.56 -22.81
CA GLU A 275 -6.11 24.99 -23.34
C GLU A 275 -6.29 26.33 -24.05
N ASP A 276 -5.52 27.32 -23.61
CA ASP A 276 -5.45 28.60 -24.30
C ASP A 276 -4.57 28.44 -25.55
N VAL A 277 -5.15 28.63 -26.74
CA VAL A 277 -4.46 28.37 -28.01
C VAL A 277 -3.36 29.38 -28.33
N ASP A 278 -3.39 30.57 -27.73
CA ASP A 278 -2.39 31.62 -27.99
C ASP A 278 -1.16 31.43 -27.10
N THR A 279 -1.36 30.92 -25.88
CA THR A 279 -0.29 30.77 -24.87
C THR A 279 0.15 29.32 -24.62
N GLY A 280 -0.66 28.34 -25.04
CA GLY A 280 -0.49 26.92 -24.70
C GLY A 280 -0.74 26.59 -23.24
N ILE A 281 -1.18 27.55 -22.43
CA ILE A 281 -1.42 27.35 -21.00
C ILE A 281 -2.69 26.53 -20.81
N ARG A 282 -2.61 25.50 -19.96
CA ARG A 282 -3.75 24.64 -19.63
C ARG A 282 -4.36 25.03 -18.29
N TYR A 283 -5.67 24.87 -18.19
CA TYR A 283 -6.43 25.20 -16.99
C TYR A 283 -7.38 24.07 -16.64
N PHE A 284 -7.62 23.90 -15.35
CA PHE A 284 -8.69 23.08 -14.83
C PHE A 284 -9.73 24.01 -14.20
N ASP A 285 -10.95 23.94 -14.72
CA ASP A 285 -12.10 24.68 -14.24
C ASP A 285 -12.98 23.73 -13.42
N ASP A 286 -12.84 23.83 -12.11
CA ASP A 286 -13.64 23.03 -11.19
C ASP A 286 -14.98 23.74 -10.90
N ARG A 287 -16.03 23.32 -11.60
CA ARG A 287 -17.33 24.00 -11.60
C ARG A 287 -18.22 23.54 -10.46
N ALA A 288 -17.72 23.62 -9.24
CA ALA A 288 -18.52 23.34 -8.06
C ALA A 288 -19.64 24.39 -7.95
N TYR A 289 -20.90 23.93 -7.89
CA TYR A 289 -22.08 24.77 -7.65
C TYR A 289 -22.21 26.00 -8.58
N ASN A 290 -21.88 25.85 -9.87
CA ASN A 290 -21.96 26.92 -10.89
C ASN A 290 -21.05 28.15 -10.64
N ARG A 291 -20.09 28.06 -9.70
CA ARG A 291 -19.00 29.03 -9.60
C ARG A 291 -17.74 28.36 -10.16
N GLY A 292 -17.33 28.77 -11.36
CA GLY A 292 -16.11 28.25 -11.97
C GLY A 292 -14.90 28.61 -11.11
N ASN A 293 -14.12 27.61 -10.71
CA ASN A 293 -12.84 27.78 -10.06
C ASN A 293 -11.74 27.46 -11.09
N LEU A 294 -11.49 28.43 -11.96
CA LEU A 294 -10.51 28.31 -13.03
C LEU A 294 -9.11 28.44 -12.48
N ARG A 295 -8.34 27.35 -12.56
CA ARG A 295 -6.99 27.26 -12.01
C ARG A 295 -6.00 26.83 -13.06
N LYS A 296 -4.84 27.47 -13.06
CA LYS A 296 -3.77 27.21 -14.04
C LYS A 296 -3.02 25.94 -13.68
N ILE A 297 -2.82 25.06 -14.65
CA ILE A 297 -1.96 23.88 -14.50
C ILE A 297 -0.52 24.34 -14.73
N GLN A 298 0.29 24.33 -13.67
CA GLN A 298 1.58 25.03 -13.64
C GLN A 298 2.61 24.50 -14.63
N SER A 299 2.62 23.18 -14.88
CA SER A 299 3.62 22.54 -15.73
C SER A 299 3.11 21.23 -16.33
N GLU A 300 3.84 20.74 -17.33
CA GLU A 300 3.63 19.40 -17.89
C GLU A 300 3.80 18.29 -16.83
N LEU A 301 4.64 18.51 -15.81
CA LEU A 301 4.79 17.57 -14.70
C LEU A 301 3.48 17.48 -13.89
N VAL A 302 2.89 18.63 -13.52
CA VAL A 302 1.58 18.67 -12.85
C VAL A 302 0.52 17.99 -13.72
N PHE A 303 0.57 18.24 -15.05
CA PHE A 303 -0.37 17.65 -15.98
C PHE A 303 -0.33 16.11 -15.96
N LYS A 304 0.88 15.55 -15.95
CA LYS A 304 1.14 14.10 -15.92
C LYS A 304 0.85 13.47 -14.56
N VAL A 305 1.24 14.11 -13.46
CA VAL A 305 1.04 13.59 -12.10
C VAL A 305 -0.44 13.39 -11.82
N TYR A 306 -1.28 14.39 -12.11
CA TYR A 306 -2.73 14.23 -11.97
C TYR A 306 -3.38 13.41 -13.09
N ASN A 307 -2.59 12.93 -14.07
CA ASN A 307 -3.06 12.15 -15.21
C ASN A 307 -4.24 12.83 -15.94
N PHE A 308 -4.15 14.15 -16.18
CA PHE A 308 -5.21 14.89 -16.87
C PHE A 308 -5.42 14.38 -18.31
N ASN A 309 -6.66 14.47 -18.80
CA ASN A 309 -7.02 13.98 -20.12
C ASN A 309 -6.75 15.02 -21.21
N GLU A 310 -5.64 14.86 -21.92
CA GLU A 310 -5.26 15.70 -23.06
C GLU A 310 -6.32 15.73 -24.17
N LYS A 311 -7.02 14.63 -24.41
CA LYS A 311 -8.07 14.55 -25.45
C LYS A 311 -9.32 15.34 -25.10
N SER A 312 -9.51 15.68 -23.83
CA SER A 312 -10.66 16.43 -23.34
C SER A 312 -10.39 17.93 -23.18
N LEU A 313 -9.20 18.41 -23.60
CA LEU A 313 -8.88 19.83 -23.60
C LEU A 313 -9.79 20.60 -24.57
N ILE A 314 -10.58 21.51 -24.02
CA ILE A 314 -11.33 22.47 -24.83
C ILE A 314 -10.38 23.60 -25.22
N LYS A 315 -10.10 23.69 -26.52
CA LYS A 315 -9.27 24.75 -27.10
C LYS A 315 -10.07 26.03 -27.25
N THR A 316 -9.58 27.11 -26.67
CA THR A 316 -10.24 28.42 -26.70
C THR A 316 -9.21 29.54 -26.64
N ARG A 317 -9.60 30.75 -27.04
CA ARG A 317 -8.73 31.94 -27.05
C ARG A 317 -9.01 32.80 -25.83
N GLY A 318 -7.97 33.22 -25.11
CA GLY A 318 -8.08 34.21 -24.03
C GLY A 318 -8.67 33.66 -22.73
N VAL A 319 -8.33 32.43 -22.34
CA VAL A 319 -8.83 31.79 -21.11
C VAL A 319 -8.39 32.55 -19.87
N GLY A 320 -7.16 33.09 -19.89
CA GLY A 320 -6.64 33.96 -18.83
C GLY A 320 -7.28 35.36 -18.79
N GLY A 321 -8.14 35.70 -19.76
CA GLY A 321 -8.80 37.00 -19.91
C GLY A 321 -10.33 36.96 -19.73
N GLY A 322 -10.87 35.97 -19.01
CA GLY A 322 -12.31 35.84 -18.80
C GLY A 322 -12.95 37.12 -18.23
N PRO A 323 -14.19 37.48 -18.66
CA PRO A 323 -14.88 38.65 -18.16
C PRO A 323 -15.14 38.47 -16.66
N ARG A 324 -14.56 39.36 -15.85
CA ARG A 324 -14.58 39.41 -14.37
C ARG A 324 -13.45 38.64 -13.66
N GLY A 325 -12.20 39.10 -13.82
CA GLY A 325 -11.25 39.24 -12.70
C GLY A 325 -11.08 38.06 -11.72
N LEU A 326 -11.25 36.81 -12.16
CA LEU A 326 -10.99 35.65 -11.32
C LEU A 326 -9.48 35.53 -11.16
N GLN A 327 -8.98 35.67 -9.92
CA GLN A 327 -7.58 35.36 -9.63
C GLN A 327 -7.33 33.89 -9.97
N THR A 328 -6.53 33.64 -11.00
CA THR A 328 -6.13 32.29 -11.40
C THR A 328 -5.12 31.78 -10.38
N SER A 329 -5.57 31.01 -9.40
CA SER A 329 -4.65 30.24 -8.55
C SER A 329 -4.00 29.12 -9.38
N GLU A 330 -2.76 28.77 -9.05
CA GLU A 330 -2.06 27.68 -9.71
C GLU A 330 -2.39 26.35 -9.03
N ILE A 331 -2.40 25.27 -9.81
CA ILE A 331 -2.44 23.90 -9.32
C ILE A 331 -1.00 23.43 -9.18
N ILE A 332 -0.67 22.97 -7.98
CA ILE A 332 0.67 22.51 -7.64
C ILE A 332 0.68 21.03 -7.26
N ILE A 333 1.87 20.45 -7.21
CA ILE A 333 2.10 19.17 -6.54
C ILE A 333 2.57 19.51 -5.13
N THR A 334 1.89 18.96 -4.13
CA THR A 334 2.29 19.10 -2.75
C THR A 334 3.60 18.34 -2.53
N LYS A 335 4.58 19.03 -1.98
CA LYS A 335 5.86 18.44 -1.57
C LYS A 335 5.82 18.16 -0.07
N ASP A 336 6.65 17.22 0.38
CA ASP A 336 7.05 17.12 1.79
C ASP A 336 8.05 18.22 2.13
#